data_AF-A0A8S2LU63-F1
#
_entry.id   AF-A0A8S2LU63-F1
#
_cell.length_a   1.000
_cell.length_b   1.000
_cell.length_c   1.000
_cell.angle_alpha   90.00
_cell.angle_beta   90.00
_cell.angle_gamma   90.00
#
_symmetry.space_group_name_H-M   'P 1'
#
loop_
_entity.id
_entity.type
_entity.pdbx_description
1 polymer ?
#
loop_
_entity_poly.entity_id
_entity_poly.type
_entity_poly.pdbx_seq_one_letter_code
_entity_poly.pdbx_strand_id
1 'polypeptide(L)'
;MSMESFEQNDNELTSTFPVKIRKVPKSLEDIVRITKFNKSEIRLLYKGFKQECPSGAVTERDFQTIYSHFFPHGNCRDYTNYLFRVLDRRKRMYFTFEDYIQALSILVRGDIKEKLQWVFRFYDISDNGKLTKQ
;
A
#
# COMPACT_ATOMS: atom_id res chain seq x y z
N MET A 1 -28.71 18.29 51.11
CA MET A 1 -27.82 17.12 50.99
C MET A 1 -26.96 17.36 49.77
N SER A 2 -25.68 17.62 50.00
CA SER A 2 -24.65 17.79 48.97
C SER A 2 -23.98 16.44 48.72
N MET A 3 -23.67 16.13 47.46
CA MET A 3 -22.59 15.24 47.00
C MET A 3 -22.54 15.44 45.48
N GLU A 4 -21.72 16.39 45.03
CA GLU A 4 -20.34 16.16 44.55
C GLU A 4 -20.30 15.75 43.07
N SER A 5 -19.72 16.68 42.32
CA SER A 5 -19.24 16.63 40.94
C SER A 5 -18.48 15.34 40.59
N PHE A 6 -18.78 14.79 39.42
CA PHE A 6 -17.77 14.19 38.55
C PHE A 6 -18.07 14.60 37.10
N GLU A 7 -17.56 15.77 36.73
CA GLU A 7 -17.05 15.96 35.37
C GLU A 7 -15.82 15.05 35.23
N GLN A 8 -15.97 13.96 34.48
CA GLN A 8 -14.83 13.13 34.06
C GLN A 8 -14.85 12.99 32.54
N ASN A 9 -14.34 14.05 31.92
CA ASN A 9 -13.26 13.99 30.93
C ASN A 9 -13.49 13.07 29.72
N ASP A 10 -14.25 13.57 28.74
CA ASP A 10 -14.30 13.06 27.34
C ASP A 10 -12.97 13.31 26.59
N ASN A 11 -11.85 12.88 27.17
CA ASN A 11 -10.52 13.08 26.60
C ASN A 11 -9.61 11.86 26.77
N GLU A 12 -10.09 10.68 26.38
CA GLU A 12 -9.24 9.49 26.26
C GLU A 12 -9.63 8.59 25.07
N LEU A 13 -9.69 9.15 23.85
CA LEU A 13 -9.61 8.37 22.60
C LEU A 13 -8.85 9.11 21.48
N THR A 14 -7.96 10.03 21.86
CA THR A 14 -7.09 10.79 20.94
C THR A 14 -5.63 10.35 21.05
N SER A 15 -5.32 9.06 20.86
CA SER A 15 -3.94 8.66 20.53
C SER A 15 -3.84 7.27 19.92
N THR A 16 -4.37 7.11 18.71
CA THR A 16 -3.90 6.05 17.80
C THR A 16 -3.49 6.67 16.46
N PHE A 17 -2.65 7.71 16.52
CA PHE A 17 -1.84 8.04 15.36
C PHE A 17 -0.90 6.84 15.12
N PRO A 18 -0.99 6.15 13.97
CA PRO A 18 -0.19 4.96 13.75
C PRO A 18 1.27 5.42 13.72
N VAL A 19 2.09 4.69 14.47
CA VAL A 19 3.56 4.72 14.48
C VAL A 19 4.08 5.38 13.21
N LYS A 20 4.75 6.55 13.32
CA LYS A 20 5.54 7.11 12.21
C LYS A 20 6.48 6.00 11.76
N ILE A 21 6.15 5.30 10.67
CA ILE A 21 6.97 4.23 10.11
C ILE A 21 8.19 4.92 9.50
N ARG A 22 9.17 5.26 10.35
CA ARG A 22 10.46 5.82 9.96
C ARG A 22 11.32 4.70 9.41
N LYS A 23 10.92 4.13 8.28
CA LYS A 23 11.84 3.32 7.49
C LYS A 23 12.79 4.30 6.83
N VAL A 24 14.08 4.17 7.07
CA VAL A 24 15.09 4.91 6.31
C VAL A 24 14.86 4.54 4.84
N PRO A 25 14.46 5.50 3.98
CA PRO A 25 14.22 5.19 2.59
C PRO A 25 15.55 4.71 1.99
N LYS A 26 15.48 3.64 1.19
CA LYS A 26 16.62 3.25 0.35
C LYS A 26 17.05 4.43 -0.48
N SER A 27 18.36 4.51 -0.77
CA SER A 27 18.87 5.60 -1.60
C SER A 27 18.18 5.57 -2.98
N LEU A 28 18.11 6.73 -3.63
CA LEU A 28 17.56 6.82 -4.98
C LEU A 28 18.31 5.88 -5.93
N GLU A 29 19.63 5.74 -5.72
CA GLU A 29 20.52 4.84 -6.44
C GLU A 29 20.11 3.37 -6.27
N ASP A 30 19.74 2.94 -5.07
CA ASP A 30 19.26 1.57 -4.84
C ASP A 30 17.95 1.30 -5.57
N ILE A 31 17.03 2.27 -5.56
CA ILE A 31 15.74 2.15 -6.25
C ILE A 31 15.94 2.07 -7.77
N VAL A 32 16.87 2.84 -8.33
CA VAL A 32 17.26 2.73 -9.74
C VAL A 32 17.82 1.34 -10.06
N ARG A 33 18.61 0.74 -9.16
CA ARG A 33 19.20 -0.59 -9.40
C ARG A 33 18.18 -1.73 -9.39
N ILE A 34 17.13 -1.62 -8.57
CA ILE A 34 16.13 -2.69 -8.39
C ILE A 34 14.86 -2.46 -9.23
N THR A 35 14.78 -1.36 -9.97
CA THR A 35 13.64 -1.05 -10.83
C THR A 35 14.10 -0.69 -12.23
N LYS A 36 13.17 -0.74 -13.19
CA LYS A 36 13.42 -0.35 -14.58
C LYS A 36 13.12 1.14 -14.80
N PHE A 37 13.21 1.99 -13.77
CA PHE A 37 12.93 3.42 -13.82
C PHE A 37 14.20 4.27 -13.66
N ASN A 38 14.23 5.43 -14.30
CA ASN A 38 15.31 6.40 -14.12
C ASN A 38 15.06 7.33 -12.91
N LYS A 39 16.09 8.08 -12.51
CA LYS A 39 16.04 8.96 -11.32
C LYS A 39 14.92 10.01 -11.38
N SER A 40 14.62 10.55 -12.56
CA SER A 40 13.59 11.59 -12.73
C SER A 40 12.18 11.01 -12.56
N GLU A 41 11.95 9.84 -13.14
CA GLU A 41 10.68 9.11 -13.01
C GLU A 41 10.43 8.69 -11.56
N ILE A 42 11.45 8.17 -10.88
CA ILE A 42 11.34 7.79 -9.46
C ILE A 42 10.96 9.00 -8.59
N ARG A 43 11.54 10.18 -8.84
CA ARG A 43 11.18 11.40 -8.11
C ARG A 43 9.73 11.81 -8.36
N LEU A 44 9.26 11.73 -9.62
CA LEU A 44 7.89 12.07 -9.96
C LEU A 44 6.90 11.11 -9.28
N LEU A 45 7.17 9.80 -9.36
CA LEU A 45 6.37 8.77 -8.70
C LEU A 45 6.37 8.96 -7.18
N TYR A 46 7.52 9.27 -6.58
CA TYR A 46 7.61 9.51 -5.14
C TYR A 46 6.83 10.75 -4.71
N LYS A 47 6.88 11.83 -5.51
CA LYS A 47 6.10 13.04 -5.25
C LYS A 47 4.61 12.74 -5.27
N GLY A 48 4.10 12.05 -6.29
CA GLY A 48 2.70 11.64 -6.36
C GLY A 48 2.30 10.74 -5.19
N PHE A 49 3.13 9.74 -4.87
CA PHE A 49 2.90 8.86 -3.73
C PHE A 49 2.81 9.62 -2.39
N LYS A 50 3.68 10.61 -2.18
CA LYS A 50 3.68 11.42 -0.95
C LYS A 50 2.52 12.43 -0.88
N GLN A 51 1.97 12.85 -2.02
CA GLN A 51 0.77 13.68 -2.07
C GLN A 51 -0.45 12.90 -1.60
N GLU A 52 -0.62 11.67 -2.11
CA GLU A 52 -1.74 10.79 -1.73
C GLU A 52 -1.54 10.15 -0.35
N CYS A 53 -0.29 9.89 0.05
CA CYS A 53 0.03 9.19 1.30
C CYS A 53 1.13 9.91 2.09
N PRO A 54 0.77 10.98 2.85
CA PRO A 54 1.72 11.76 3.63
C PRO A 54 2.49 10.97 4.69
N SER A 55 1.92 9.86 5.19
CA SER A 55 2.56 8.94 6.12
C SER A 55 3.77 8.20 5.53
N GLY A 56 3.84 8.04 4.20
CA GLY A 56 4.86 7.23 3.51
C GLY A 56 4.57 5.72 3.49
N ALA A 57 3.42 5.30 4.01
CA ALA A 57 2.93 3.92 3.98
C ALA A 57 1.44 3.93 3.65
N VAL A 58 0.99 2.98 2.83
CA VAL A 58 -0.41 2.82 2.44
C VAL A 58 -0.98 1.60 3.14
N THR A 59 -2.02 1.80 3.94
CA THR A 59 -2.80 0.72 4.56
C THR A 59 -3.90 0.24 3.62
N GLU A 60 -4.52 -0.90 3.93
CA GLU A 60 -5.63 -1.44 3.12
C GLU A 60 -6.79 -0.43 3.00
N ARG A 61 -7.09 0.28 4.09
CA ARG A 61 -8.12 1.33 4.12
C ARG A 61 -7.77 2.51 3.23
N ASP A 62 -6.53 2.98 3.31
CA ASP A 62 -6.04 4.07 2.44
C ASP A 62 -6.14 3.65 0.97
N PHE A 63 -5.73 2.41 0.67
CA PHE A 63 -5.74 1.85 -0.67
C PHE A 63 -7.16 1.75 -1.24
N GLN A 64 -8.13 1.24 -0.47
CA GLN A 64 -9.54 1.20 -0.86
C GLN A 64 -10.10 2.60 -1.14
N THR A 65 -9.73 3.59 -0.33
CA THR A 65 -10.18 4.98 -0.48
C THR A 65 -9.64 5.58 -1.77
N ILE A 66 -8.33 5.47 -2.00
CA ILE A 66 -7.66 5.92 -3.23
C ILE A 66 -8.27 5.25 -4.46
N TYR A 67 -8.47 3.93 -4.41
CA TYR A 67 -9.02 3.18 -5.54
C TYR A 67 -10.48 3.54 -5.86
N SER A 68 -11.28 3.88 -4.84
CA SER A 68 -12.67 4.31 -5.02
C SER A 68 -12.78 5.64 -5.78
N HIS A 69 -11.79 6.53 -5.68
CA HIS A 69 -11.78 7.76 -6.48
C HIS A 69 -11.64 7.50 -7.99
N PHE A 70 -10.96 6.42 -8.38
CA PHE A 70 -10.84 6.02 -9.79
C PHE A 70 -12.09 5.30 -10.31
N PHE A 71 -12.87 4.68 -9.43
CA PHE A 71 -14.06 3.89 -9.76
C PHE A 71 -15.23 4.19 -8.81
N PRO A 72 -15.81 5.40 -8.88
CA PRO A 72 -16.78 5.90 -7.88
C PRO A 72 -18.09 5.10 -7.80
N HIS A 73 -18.38 4.26 -8.79
CA HIS A 73 -19.61 3.46 -8.86
C HIS A 73 -19.36 1.94 -8.77
N GLY A 74 -18.11 1.51 -8.64
CA GLY A 74 -17.76 0.09 -8.57
C GLY A 74 -17.59 -0.39 -7.13
N ASN A 75 -18.20 -1.53 -6.77
CA ASN A 75 -17.81 -2.23 -5.54
C ASN A 75 -16.44 -2.89 -5.76
N CYS A 76 -15.37 -2.13 -5.51
CA CYS A 76 -14.00 -2.56 -5.74
C CYS A 76 -13.38 -3.26 -4.52
N ARG A 77 -14.16 -3.55 -3.46
CA ARG A 77 -13.62 -4.01 -2.18
C ARG A 77 -12.83 -5.31 -2.32
N ASP A 78 -13.42 -6.34 -2.94
CA ASP A 78 -12.74 -7.63 -3.09
C ASP A 78 -11.50 -7.50 -3.99
N TYR A 79 -11.62 -6.78 -5.11
CA TYR A 79 -10.51 -6.54 -6.03
C TYR A 79 -9.35 -5.77 -5.38
N THR A 80 -9.65 -4.73 -4.60
CA THR A 80 -8.64 -3.93 -3.90
C THR A 80 -7.96 -4.72 -2.81
N ASN A 81 -8.66 -5.64 -2.14
CA ASN A 81 -8.04 -6.56 -1.17
C ASN A 81 -7.03 -7.50 -1.84
N TYR A 82 -7.39 -8.10 -2.98
CA TYR A 82 -6.47 -8.95 -3.75
C TYR A 82 -5.25 -8.15 -4.24
N LEU A 83 -5.48 -6.97 -4.79
CA LEU A 83 -4.42 -6.10 -5.30
C LEU A 83 -3.48 -5.64 -4.18
N PHE A 84 -4.05 -5.25 -3.03
CA PHE A 84 -3.29 -4.85 -1.85
C PHE A 84 -2.37 -5.97 -1.39
N ARG A 85 -2.86 -7.22 -1.37
CA ARG A 85 -2.06 -8.38 -0.96
C ARG A 85 -0.85 -8.62 -1.86
N VAL A 86 -1.00 -8.42 -3.17
CA VAL A 86 0.12 -8.57 -4.12
C VAL A 86 1.16 -7.46 -3.94
N LEU A 87 0.72 -6.27 -3.53
CA LEU A 87 1.58 -5.13 -3.22
C LEU A 87 2.30 -5.33 -1.87
N ASP A 88 1.62 -5.82 -0.84
CA ASP A 88 2.22 -6.13 0.47
C ASP A 88 2.89 -7.52 0.50
N ARG A 89 4.00 -7.63 -0.24
CA ARG A 89 4.81 -8.87 -0.31
C ARG A 89 5.31 -9.38 1.03
N ARG A 90 5.39 -8.51 2.05
CA ARG A 90 5.95 -8.84 3.37
C ARG A 90 4.84 -9.10 4.41
N LYS A 91 3.56 -9.09 4.02
CA LYS A 91 2.40 -9.32 4.89
C LYS A 91 2.43 -8.44 6.15
N ARG A 92 2.79 -7.16 5.99
CA ARG A 92 2.90 -6.17 7.07
C ARG A 92 1.60 -5.40 7.33
N MET A 93 0.54 -5.64 6.55
CA MET A 93 -0.72 -4.87 6.55
C MET A 93 -0.55 -3.43 6.04
N TYR A 94 0.58 -3.13 5.41
CA TYR A 94 0.85 -1.89 4.70
C TYR A 94 1.94 -2.10 3.65
N PHE A 95 1.93 -1.30 2.60
CA PHE A 95 3.03 -1.25 1.64
C PHE A 95 3.66 0.15 1.60
N THR A 96 4.94 0.18 1.25
CA THR A 96 5.73 1.40 1.18
C THR A 96 5.94 1.82 -0.28
N PHE A 97 6.50 3.01 -0.50
CA PHE A 97 6.89 3.44 -1.84
C PHE A 97 7.79 2.43 -2.56
N GLU A 98 8.69 1.76 -1.82
CA GLU A 98 9.57 0.71 -2.38
C GLU A 98 8.77 -0.45 -2.98
N ASP A 99 7.72 -0.91 -2.28
CA ASP A 99 6.89 -2.02 -2.72
C ASP A 99 6.04 -1.60 -3.93
N TYR A 100 5.50 -0.38 -3.89
CA TYR A 100 4.75 0.24 -4.97
C TYR A 100 5.57 0.35 -6.26
N ILE A 101 6.77 0.94 -6.19
CA ILE A 101 7.59 1.16 -7.39
C ILE A 101 8.13 -0.15 -7.98
N GLN A 102 8.40 -1.16 -7.15
CA GLN A 102 8.74 -2.50 -7.63
C GLN A 102 7.58 -3.15 -8.37
N ALA A 103 6.35 -3.02 -7.87
CA ALA A 103 5.17 -3.54 -8.57
C ALA A 103 4.96 -2.83 -9.90
N LEU A 104 5.02 -1.49 -9.92
CA LEU A 104 4.94 -0.72 -11.17
C LEU A 104 6.05 -1.09 -12.16
N SER A 105 7.26 -1.33 -11.68
CA SER A 105 8.38 -1.71 -12.56
C SER A 105 8.08 -2.99 -13.33
N ILE A 106 7.38 -3.95 -12.71
CA ILE A 106 6.96 -5.19 -13.37
C ILE A 106 5.76 -4.93 -14.29
N LEU A 107 4.74 -4.24 -13.79
CA LEU A 107 3.49 -4.01 -14.53
C LEU A 107 3.71 -3.19 -15.81
N VAL A 108 4.51 -2.12 -15.72
CA VAL A 108 4.72 -1.18 -16.83
C VAL A 108 5.86 -1.64 -17.74
N ARG A 109 6.99 -2.07 -17.16
CA ARG A 109 8.25 -2.32 -17.89
C ARG A 109 8.78 -3.75 -17.79
N GLY A 110 8.05 -4.65 -17.12
CA GLY A 110 8.44 -6.04 -17.04
C GLY A 110 8.31 -6.74 -18.39
N ASP A 111 9.06 -7.82 -18.57
CA ASP A 111 8.82 -8.75 -19.67
C ASP A 111 7.52 -9.54 -19.44
N ILE A 112 7.10 -10.32 -20.45
CA ILE A 112 5.87 -11.11 -20.35
C ILE A 112 5.93 -12.12 -19.21
N LYS A 113 7.10 -12.70 -18.91
CA LYS A 113 7.27 -13.70 -17.87
C LYS A 113 7.11 -13.08 -16.48
N GLU A 114 7.72 -11.91 -16.25
CA GLU A 114 7.58 -11.14 -15.02
C GLU A 114 6.12 -10.72 -14.78
N LYS A 115 5.42 -10.27 -15.84
CA LYS A 115 4.00 -9.91 -15.78
C LYS A 115 3.13 -11.12 -15.49
N LEU A 116 3.35 -12.25 -16.17
CA LEU A 116 2.62 -13.50 -15.93
C LEU A 116 2.84 -14.01 -14.50
N GLN A 117 4.07 -13.96 -13.99
CA GLN A 117 4.36 -14.32 -12.59
C GLN A 117 3.66 -13.37 -11.61
N TRP A 118 3.55 -12.08 -11.94
CA TRP A 118 2.84 -11.11 -11.12
C TRP A 118 1.33 -11.38 -11.11
N VAL A 119 0.74 -11.65 -12.28
CA VAL A 119 -0.68 -12.02 -12.41
C VAL A 119 -0.94 -13.36 -11.71
N PHE A 120 -0.06 -14.34 -11.82
CA PHE A 120 -0.19 -15.61 -11.11
C PHE A 120 -0.29 -15.40 -9.60
N ARG A 121 0.58 -14.56 -9.02
CA ARG A 121 0.50 -14.20 -7.59
C ARG A 121 -0.78 -13.44 -7.22
N PHE A 122 -1.35 -12.72 -8.17
CA PHE A 122 -2.63 -12.05 -7.98
C PHE A 122 -3.79 -13.05 -7.85
N TYR A 123 -3.75 -14.15 -8.62
CA TYR A 123 -4.78 -15.19 -8.57
C TYR A 123 -4.50 -16.31 -7.56
N ASP A 124 -3.25 -16.52 -7.12
CA ASP A 124 -2.91 -17.50 -6.08
C ASP A 124 -3.28 -16.96 -4.70
N ILE A 125 -4.58 -17.04 -4.36
CA ILE A 125 -5.14 -16.62 -3.07
C ILE A 125 -4.57 -17.48 -1.92
N SER A 126 -4.10 -18.69 -2.16
CA SER A 126 -3.52 -19.53 -1.10
C SER A 126 -2.04 -19.29 -0.82
N ASP A 127 -1.33 -18.57 -1.71
CA ASP A 127 0.13 -18.41 -1.67
C ASP A 127 0.85 -19.78 -1.62
N ASN A 128 0.24 -20.80 -2.26
CA ASN A 128 0.71 -22.19 -2.25
C ASN A 128 1.33 -22.62 -3.59
N GLY A 129 1.46 -21.68 -4.54
CA GLY A 129 1.99 -21.94 -5.87
C GLY A 129 1.00 -22.64 -6.81
N LYS A 130 -0.30 -22.68 -6.48
CA LYS A 130 -1.34 -23.31 -7.30
C LYS A 130 -2.54 -22.39 -7.45
N LEU A 131 -3.13 -22.38 -8.66
CA LEU A 131 -4.42 -21.73 -8.89
C LEU A 131 -5.53 -22.72 -8.57
N THR A 132 -6.27 -22.46 -7.48
CA THR A 132 -7.50 -23.19 -7.18
C THR A 132 -8.70 -22.44 -7.75
N LYS A 133 -9.58 -23.16 -8.44
CA LYS A 133 -10.90 -22.63 -8.79
C LYS A 133 -11.73 -22.52 -7.52
N GLN A 134 -12.20 -21.31 -7.20
CA GLN A 134 -13.24 -21.12 -6.19
C GLN A 134 -14.61 -21.52 -6.75
#